data_AF-R7KLF3-F1
#
_entry.id   AF-R7KLF3-F1
#
_cell.length_a   1.000
_cell.length_b   1.000
_cell.length_c   1.000
_cell.angle_alpha   90.00
_cell.angle_beta   90.00
_cell.angle_gamma   90.00
#
_symmetry.space_group_name_H-M   'P 1'
#
loop_
_entity.id
_entity.type
_entity.pdbx_description
1 polymer ?
#
loop_
_entity_poly.entity_id
_entity_poly.type
_entity_poly.pdbx_seq_one_letter_code
_entity_poly.pdbx_strand_id
1 'polypeptide(L)'
;MPTQEILMTCMHCMHEQMQQKRIFESPKTAYRLFVQTDKPIIFTCENGHKNQIFIQDFSFDLLLQWAFNDFNNKNIGGAVANFSSSLERFMELVYKIMMANQGFSNDEIEEHWKSLAKRSERQLGAFLSLYFISFHSMPFTLKEYESFAKIRNDSLHNGERNYIKTKKYGEYVISVIHDIIEVLLNNVPADVIQQVRMSVTPLVQGIPVTTLYSSLVSWEFSSDEVKEIEKKLGQFSRTNGQEYAKMASRATKEQKRLFVDSNGKLQLVSNKFYEEKNKDRKYRGRRTFDEYCKFVEQRESWPDIYRVIDMRCFD
;
A
#
# COMPACT_ATOMS: atom_id res chain seq x y z
N MET A 1 -13.37 12.88 -10.47
CA MET A 1 -12.38 11.95 -9.88
C MET A 1 -13.16 10.89 -9.13
N PRO A 2 -12.74 9.61 -9.16
CA PRO A 2 -13.41 8.56 -8.39
C PRO A 2 -13.31 8.88 -6.90
N THR A 3 -14.45 9.04 -6.24
CA THR A 3 -14.57 9.15 -4.79
C THR A 3 -14.27 7.79 -4.18
N GLN A 4 -13.24 7.70 -3.36
CA GLN A 4 -12.98 6.50 -2.57
C GLN A 4 -13.95 6.48 -1.39
N GLU A 5 -14.52 5.31 -1.12
CA GLU A 5 -15.32 5.05 0.08
C GLU A 5 -14.39 4.49 1.16
N ILE A 6 -14.32 5.16 2.31
CA ILE A 6 -13.59 4.68 3.48
C ILE A 6 -14.55 4.56 4.65
N LEU A 7 -14.67 3.37 5.21
CA LEU A 7 -15.35 3.15 6.48
C LEU A 7 -14.37 3.29 7.63
N MET A 8 -14.72 4.16 8.58
CA MET A 8 -13.85 4.58 9.68
C MET A 8 -14.62 4.62 11.00
N THR A 9 -13.94 4.33 12.09
CA THR A 9 -14.46 4.51 13.44
C THR A 9 -13.73 5.66 14.12
N CYS A 10 -14.37 6.31 15.10
CA CYS A 10 -13.72 7.41 15.81
C CYS A 10 -12.67 6.85 16.78
N MET A 11 -11.38 7.06 16.49
CA MET A 11 -10.27 6.55 17.30
C MET A 11 -10.24 7.18 18.70
N HIS A 12 -10.73 8.41 18.86
CA HIS A 12 -10.90 9.05 20.17
C HIS A 12 -11.94 8.33 21.02
N CYS A 13 -13.12 8.08 20.46
CA CYS A 13 -14.16 7.33 21.16
C CYS A 13 -13.68 5.92 21.54
N MET A 14 -12.91 5.26 20.65
CA MET A 14 -12.29 3.97 20.95
C MET A 14 -11.29 4.09 22.11
N HIS A 15 -10.45 5.12 22.12
CA HIS A 15 -9.48 5.34 23.19
C HIS A 15 -10.16 5.57 24.55
N GLU A 16 -11.21 6.39 24.59
CA GLU A 16 -11.99 6.65 25.81
C GLU A 16 -12.65 5.37 26.35
N GLN A 17 -13.23 4.55 25.46
CA GLN A 17 -13.80 3.25 25.84
C GLN A 17 -12.74 2.30 26.40
N MET A 18 -11.54 2.26 25.81
CA MET A 18 -10.43 1.45 26.30
C MET A 18 -9.97 1.90 27.70
N GLN A 19 -9.90 3.21 27.96
CA GLN A 19 -9.53 3.72 29.30
C GLN A 19 -10.57 3.36 30.37
N GLN A 20 -11.84 3.27 29.98
CA GLN A 20 -12.94 2.93 30.90
C GLN A 20 -13.03 1.43 31.24
N LYS A 21 -12.10 0.58 30.77
CA LYS A 21 -12.04 -0.87 31.01
C LYS A 21 -13.35 -1.64 30.72
N ARG A 22 -14.22 -1.09 29.87
CA ARG A 22 -15.42 -1.80 29.43
C ARG A 22 -15.00 -2.86 28.40
N ILE A 23 -15.74 -3.98 28.35
CA ILE A 23 -15.61 -4.97 27.27
C ILE A 23 -15.67 -4.18 25.95
N PHE A 24 -14.73 -4.44 25.05
CA PHE A 24 -14.71 -3.80 23.74
C PHE A 24 -15.97 -4.19 22.97
N GLU A 25 -17.00 -3.35 23.05
CA GLU A 25 -18.13 -3.43 22.15
C GLU A 25 -17.64 -2.94 20.79
N SER A 26 -17.90 -3.72 19.73
CA SER A 26 -17.65 -3.29 18.36
C SER A 26 -18.22 -1.87 18.19
N PRO A 27 -17.48 -0.93 17.57
CA PRO A 27 -17.94 0.44 17.43
C PRO A 27 -19.34 0.46 16.79
N LYS A 28 -20.32 0.97 17.55
CA LYS A 28 -21.74 1.00 17.16
C LYS A 28 -22.00 1.89 15.93
N THR A 29 -21.06 2.77 15.63
CA THR A 29 -21.15 3.73 14.54
C THR A 29 -19.87 3.70 13.71
N ALA A 30 -20.01 3.48 12.41
CA ALA A 30 -18.97 3.73 11.42
C ALA A 30 -19.32 4.98 10.60
N TYR A 31 -18.29 5.69 10.16
CA TYR A 31 -18.38 6.85 9.29
C TYR A 31 -17.94 6.41 7.90
N ARG A 32 -18.82 6.55 6.91
CA ARG A 32 -18.50 6.35 5.50
C ARG A 32 -18.02 7.67 4.93
N LEU A 33 -16.74 7.76 4.63
CA LEU A 33 -16.10 8.95 4.12
C LEU A 33 -15.95 8.82 2.61
N PHE A 34 -16.40 9.83 1.87
CA PHE A 34 -16.15 9.96 0.44
C PHE A 34 -14.99 10.92 0.23
N VAL A 35 -13.87 10.43 -0.31
CA VAL A 35 -12.57 11.11 -0.17
C VAL A 35 -11.87 11.32 -1.51
N GLN A 36 -11.07 12.40 -1.56
CA GLN A 36 -10.05 12.64 -2.59
C GLN A 36 -8.69 12.27 -2.00
N THR A 37 -7.89 11.49 -2.73
CA THR A 37 -6.70 10.82 -2.23
C THR A 37 -5.49 11.74 -2.02
N ASP A 38 -5.58 13.01 -2.40
CA ASP A 38 -4.51 14.01 -2.35
C ASP A 38 -4.57 14.95 -1.14
N LYS A 39 -5.62 14.84 -0.31
CA LYS A 39 -5.83 15.69 0.86
C LYS A 39 -6.04 14.85 2.13
N PRO A 40 -5.65 15.38 3.31
CA PRO A 40 -6.01 14.74 4.56
C PRO A 40 -7.52 14.85 4.75
N ILE A 41 -8.14 13.76 5.17
CA ILE A 41 -9.59 13.73 5.39
C ILE A 41 -9.84 14.20 6.80
N ILE A 42 -10.61 15.27 6.95
CA ILE A 42 -10.97 15.80 8.26
C ILE A 42 -12.45 15.56 8.49
N PHE A 43 -12.80 15.03 9.66
CA PHE A 43 -14.19 14.85 10.02
C PHE A 43 -14.42 14.99 11.53
N THR A 44 -15.63 15.41 11.91
CA THR A 44 -16.05 15.49 13.31
C THR A 44 -17.05 14.38 13.59
N CYS A 45 -16.78 13.54 14.59
CA CYS A 45 -17.70 12.49 15.01
C CYS A 45 -18.90 13.07 15.78
N GLU A 46 -19.98 12.30 15.99
CA GLU A 46 -21.18 12.76 16.74
C GLU A 46 -20.87 13.22 18.19
N ASN A 47 -19.78 12.75 18.80
CA ASN A 47 -19.33 13.18 20.14
C ASN A 47 -18.47 14.46 20.12
N GLY A 48 -18.33 15.12 18.97
CA GLY A 48 -17.54 16.36 18.84
C GLY A 48 -16.04 16.18 18.64
N HIS A 49 -15.51 14.95 18.64
CA HIS A 49 -14.09 14.72 18.36
C HIS A 49 -13.74 14.99 16.89
N LYS A 50 -12.73 15.84 16.67
CA LYS A 50 -12.11 16.04 15.37
C LYS A 50 -11.12 14.92 15.09
N ASN A 51 -11.23 14.32 13.92
CA ASN A 51 -10.34 13.27 13.44
C ASN A 51 -9.72 13.74 12.13
N GLN A 52 -8.42 13.45 11.96
CA GLN A 52 -7.71 13.64 10.71
C GLN A 52 -7.20 12.29 10.24
N ILE A 53 -7.51 11.92 9.01
CA ILE A 53 -7.05 10.69 8.39
C ILE A 53 -6.08 11.02 7.28
N PHE A 54 -4.99 10.27 7.24
CA PHE A 54 -4.04 10.31 6.16
C PHE A 54 -3.98 8.94 5.48
N ILE A 55 -4.37 8.88 4.20
CA ILE A 55 -4.25 7.67 3.39
C ILE A 55 -2.82 7.63 2.86
N GLN A 56 -2.09 6.57 3.20
CA GLN A 56 -0.73 6.34 2.71
C GLN A 56 -0.67 5.33 1.55
N ASP A 57 -1.82 4.96 1.00
CA ASP A 57 -1.89 4.05 -0.14
C ASP A 57 -1.37 4.72 -1.41
N PHE A 58 -0.56 3.99 -2.16
CA PHE A 58 -0.11 4.47 -3.46
C PHE A 58 -1.26 4.47 -4.46
N SER A 59 -1.33 5.50 -5.31
CA SER A 59 -2.41 5.60 -6.30
C SER A 59 -2.47 4.39 -7.25
N PHE A 60 -1.32 3.77 -7.57
CA PHE A 60 -1.30 2.56 -8.40
C PHE A 60 -2.02 1.38 -7.74
N ASP A 61 -1.92 1.27 -6.42
CA ASP A 61 -2.38 0.13 -5.64
C ASP A 61 -3.91 0.17 -5.50
N LEU A 62 -4.45 1.39 -5.33
CA LEU A 62 -5.89 1.65 -5.36
C LEU A 62 -6.49 1.36 -6.75
N LEU A 63 -5.84 1.83 -7.82
CA LEU A 63 -6.26 1.54 -9.19
C LEU A 63 -6.21 0.04 -9.48
N LEU A 64 -5.22 -0.68 -8.96
CA LEU A 64 -5.13 -2.12 -9.08
C LEU A 64 -6.30 -2.82 -8.37
N GLN A 65 -6.67 -2.35 -7.16
CA GLN A 65 -7.83 -2.86 -6.45
C GLN A 65 -9.11 -2.68 -7.27
N TRP A 66 -9.33 -1.50 -7.86
CA TRP A 66 -10.47 -1.27 -8.73
C TRP A 66 -10.44 -2.13 -9.99
N ALA A 67 -9.26 -2.39 -10.54
CA ALA A 67 -9.13 -3.29 -11.69
C ALA A 67 -9.61 -4.71 -11.38
N PHE A 68 -9.25 -5.24 -10.21
CA PHE A 68 -9.73 -6.55 -9.75
C PHE A 68 -11.22 -6.55 -9.42
N ASN A 69 -11.74 -5.49 -8.78
CA ASN A 69 -13.19 -5.32 -8.55
C ASN A 69 -13.97 -5.33 -9.87
N ASP A 70 -13.55 -4.53 -10.84
CA ASP A 70 -14.17 -4.48 -12.15
C ASP A 70 -14.10 -5.84 -12.85
N PHE A 71 -12.96 -6.54 -12.75
CA PHE A 71 -12.80 -7.85 -13.34
C PHE A 71 -13.74 -8.89 -12.71
N ASN A 72 -13.82 -8.94 -11.38
CA ASN A 72 -14.72 -9.82 -10.64
C ASN A 72 -16.20 -9.54 -10.99
N ASN A 73 -16.55 -8.26 -11.15
CA ASN A 73 -17.88 -7.81 -11.56
C ASN A 73 -18.14 -7.88 -13.08
N LYS A 74 -17.23 -8.49 -13.85
CA LYS A 74 -17.31 -8.63 -15.32
C LYS A 74 -17.38 -7.29 -16.08
N ASN A 75 -16.99 -6.18 -15.45
CA ASN A 75 -16.79 -4.88 -16.09
C ASN A 75 -15.45 -4.86 -16.84
N ILE A 76 -15.39 -5.54 -17.98
CA ILE A 76 -14.14 -5.76 -18.72
C ILE A 76 -13.45 -4.46 -19.15
N GLY A 77 -14.22 -3.47 -19.61
CA GLY A 77 -13.68 -2.18 -20.04
C GLY A 77 -13.06 -1.41 -18.88
N GLY A 78 -13.76 -1.38 -17.73
CA GLY A 78 -13.23 -0.77 -16.50
C GLY A 78 -11.97 -1.48 -16.01
N ALA A 79 -11.97 -2.82 -16.00
CA ALA A 79 -10.83 -3.61 -15.56
C ALA A 79 -9.57 -3.30 -16.36
N VAL A 80 -9.64 -3.31 -17.70
CA VAL A 80 -8.50 -3.00 -18.57
C VAL A 80 -8.01 -1.56 -18.36
N ALA A 81 -8.93 -0.59 -18.25
CA ALA A 81 -8.59 0.81 -18.02
C ALA A 81 -7.85 1.00 -16.69
N ASN A 82 -8.35 0.36 -15.63
CA ASN A 82 -7.77 0.43 -14.28
C ASN A 82 -6.44 -0.33 -14.19
N PHE A 83 -6.29 -1.50 -14.82
CA PHE A 83 -4.99 -2.19 -14.93
C PHE A 83 -3.94 -1.33 -15.64
N SER A 84 -4.29 -0.70 -16.77
CA SER A 84 -3.36 0.21 -17.48
C SER A 84 -2.98 1.40 -16.62
N SER A 85 -3.97 2.07 -16.02
CA SER A 85 -3.73 3.25 -15.19
C SER A 85 -2.89 2.92 -13.96
N SER A 86 -3.12 1.74 -13.35
CA SER A 86 -2.30 1.22 -12.26
C SER A 86 -0.85 1.06 -12.68
N LEU A 87 -0.58 0.36 -13.79
CA LEU A 87 0.80 0.17 -14.27
C LEU A 87 1.50 1.51 -14.55
N GLU A 88 0.80 2.48 -15.15
CA GLU A 88 1.35 3.82 -15.39
C GLU A 88 1.69 4.55 -14.09
N ARG A 89 0.78 4.55 -13.10
CA ARG A 89 1.05 5.17 -11.79
C ARG A 89 2.16 4.44 -11.03
N PHE A 90 2.30 3.14 -11.22
CA PHE A 90 3.39 2.37 -10.63
C PHE A 90 4.73 2.74 -11.26
N MET A 91 4.81 2.85 -12.59
CA MET A 91 6.03 3.31 -13.27
C MET A 91 6.43 4.73 -12.86
N GLU A 92 5.45 5.63 -12.66
CA GLU A 92 5.68 6.96 -12.07
C GLU A 92 6.31 6.85 -10.67
N LEU A 93 5.73 6.04 -9.79
CA LEU A 93 6.28 5.82 -8.44
C LEU A 93 7.71 5.31 -8.50
N VAL A 94 7.98 4.31 -9.35
CA VAL A 94 9.31 3.71 -9.49
C VAL A 94 10.30 4.74 -10.03
N TYR A 95 9.89 5.58 -10.99
CA TYR A 95 10.69 6.70 -11.47
C TYR A 95 11.10 7.65 -10.33
N LYS A 96 10.13 8.05 -9.50
CA LYS A 96 10.37 8.92 -8.34
C LYS A 96 11.32 8.27 -7.33
N ILE A 97 11.19 6.96 -7.08
CA ILE A 97 12.11 6.20 -6.22
C ILE A 97 13.52 6.18 -6.80
N MET A 98 13.68 5.92 -8.10
CA MET A 98 15.00 5.90 -8.74
C MET A 98 15.67 7.28 -8.70
N MET A 99 14.94 8.36 -8.94
CA MET A 99 15.47 9.72 -8.83
C MET A 99 15.88 10.05 -7.38
N ALA A 100 15.05 9.72 -6.40
CA ALA A 100 15.39 9.91 -4.98
C ALA A 100 16.65 9.11 -4.59
N ASN A 101 16.81 7.90 -5.14
CA ASN A 101 18.00 7.08 -4.93
C ASN A 101 19.29 7.69 -5.52
N GLN A 102 19.16 8.55 -6.53
CA GLN A 102 20.27 9.35 -7.08
C GLN A 102 20.54 10.63 -6.27
N GLY A 103 19.79 10.88 -5.19
CA GLY A 103 19.98 12.02 -4.30
C GLY A 103 19.18 13.28 -4.66
N PHE A 104 18.25 13.22 -5.61
CA PHE A 104 17.37 14.34 -5.92
C PHE A 104 16.32 14.55 -4.83
N SER A 105 16.01 15.80 -4.51
CA SER A 105 14.95 16.18 -3.58
C SER A 105 13.56 15.97 -4.17
N ASN A 106 12.54 15.84 -3.32
CA ASN A 106 11.15 15.68 -3.79
C ASN A 106 10.67 16.84 -4.67
N ASP A 107 11.12 18.07 -4.40
CA ASP A 107 10.74 19.26 -5.17
C ASP A 107 11.34 19.22 -6.58
N GLU A 108 12.62 18.86 -6.71
CA GLU A 108 13.29 18.68 -8.00
C GLU A 108 12.64 17.56 -8.81
N ILE A 109 12.31 16.45 -8.15
CA ILE A 109 11.65 15.30 -8.78
C ILE A 109 10.28 15.70 -9.33
N GLU A 110 9.47 16.40 -8.53
CA GLU A 110 8.12 16.79 -8.93
C GLU A 110 8.13 17.89 -10.00
N GLU A 111 9.04 18.86 -9.92
CA GLU A 111 9.26 19.84 -10.98
C GLU A 111 9.64 19.17 -12.31
N HIS A 112 10.58 18.22 -12.26
CA HIS A 112 10.98 17.46 -13.44
C HIS A 112 9.81 16.63 -13.99
N TRP A 113 9.08 15.92 -13.12
CA TRP A 113 7.96 15.07 -13.53
C TRP A 113 6.83 15.87 -14.20
N LYS A 114 6.53 17.08 -13.73
CA LYS A 114 5.55 17.99 -14.38
C LYS A 114 5.84 18.23 -15.85
N SER A 115 7.10 18.27 -16.26
CA SER A 115 7.49 18.45 -17.66
C SER A 115 7.16 17.24 -18.55
N LEU A 116 7.08 16.04 -17.96
CA LEU A 116 6.79 14.76 -18.62
C LEU A 116 5.30 14.40 -18.57
N ALA A 117 4.60 14.88 -17.54
CA ALA A 117 3.27 14.42 -17.12
C ALA A 117 2.18 14.42 -18.20
N LYS A 118 2.33 15.23 -19.25
CA LYS A 118 1.29 15.43 -20.28
C LYS A 118 1.25 14.36 -21.37
N ARG A 119 2.25 13.47 -21.48
CA ARG A 119 2.31 12.45 -22.54
C ARG A 119 2.81 11.12 -22.00
N SER A 120 1.97 10.10 -22.03
CA SER A 120 2.27 8.74 -21.55
C SER A 120 3.50 8.13 -22.24
N GLU A 121 3.70 8.39 -23.53
CA GLU A 121 4.90 7.92 -24.27
C GLU A 121 6.20 8.53 -23.72
N ARG A 122 6.18 9.81 -23.33
CA ARG A 122 7.36 10.48 -22.74
C ARG A 122 7.65 9.95 -21.34
N GLN A 123 6.61 9.70 -20.56
CA GLN A 123 6.73 9.09 -19.24
C GLN A 123 7.37 7.69 -19.35
N LEU A 124 6.89 6.87 -20.29
CA LEU A 124 7.44 5.54 -20.53
C LEU A 124 8.90 5.61 -20.97
N GLY A 125 9.24 6.46 -21.94
CA GLY A 125 10.62 6.62 -22.40
C GLY A 125 11.58 7.05 -21.28
N ALA A 126 11.17 8.02 -20.46
CA ALA A 126 11.95 8.47 -19.30
C ALA A 126 12.13 7.36 -18.26
N PHE A 127 11.05 6.64 -17.94
CA PHE A 127 11.08 5.49 -17.03
C PHE A 127 12.04 4.40 -17.53
N LEU A 128 11.89 3.95 -18.78
CA LEU A 128 12.74 2.89 -19.34
C LEU A 128 14.23 3.29 -19.37
N SER A 129 14.51 4.53 -19.72
CA SER A 129 15.89 5.04 -19.76
C SER A 129 16.52 5.06 -18.36
N LEU A 130 15.80 5.60 -17.37
CA LEU A 130 16.29 5.66 -15.99
C LEU A 130 16.41 4.27 -15.36
N TYR A 131 15.47 3.37 -15.66
CA TYR A 131 15.50 1.98 -15.20
C TYR A 131 16.73 1.25 -15.74
N PHE A 132 17.02 1.39 -17.04
CA PHE A 132 18.20 0.80 -17.67
C PHE A 132 19.49 1.32 -17.06
N ILE A 133 19.60 2.63 -16.83
CA ILE A 133 20.77 3.23 -16.19
C ILE A 133 20.93 2.75 -14.74
N SER A 134 19.83 2.62 -14.00
CA SER A 134 19.86 2.29 -12.57
C SER A 134 20.13 0.81 -12.30
N PHE A 135 19.64 -0.09 -13.15
CA PHE A 135 19.64 -1.54 -12.90
C PHE A 135 20.31 -2.37 -13.99
N HIS A 136 20.88 -1.73 -15.02
CA HIS A 136 21.54 -2.40 -16.16
C HIS A 136 20.69 -3.51 -16.81
N SER A 137 19.37 -3.33 -16.78
CA SER A 137 18.37 -4.29 -17.24
C SER A 137 17.12 -3.55 -17.68
N MET A 138 16.20 -4.24 -18.35
CA MET A 138 14.90 -3.69 -18.74
C MET A 138 13.81 -4.36 -17.90
N PRO A 139 12.76 -3.61 -17.50
CA PRO A 139 11.70 -4.16 -16.63
C PRO A 139 10.80 -5.16 -17.37
N PHE A 140 10.79 -5.11 -18.70
CA PHE A 140 10.07 -6.01 -19.60
C PHE A 140 10.66 -5.86 -21.01
N THR A 141 10.35 -6.81 -21.90
CA THR A 141 10.76 -6.68 -23.31
C THR A 141 9.81 -5.76 -24.09
N LEU A 142 10.33 -5.02 -25.08
CA LEU A 142 9.48 -4.15 -25.92
C LEU A 142 8.38 -4.93 -26.65
N LYS A 143 8.73 -6.11 -27.18
CA LYS A 143 7.78 -6.99 -27.88
C LYS A 143 6.63 -7.42 -26.96
N GLU A 144 6.95 -7.77 -25.72
CA GLU A 144 5.95 -8.14 -24.73
C GLU A 144 5.06 -6.95 -24.40
N TYR A 145 5.65 -5.79 -24.08
CA TYR A 145 4.91 -4.56 -23.80
C TYR A 145 3.95 -4.17 -24.93
N GLU A 146 4.41 -4.19 -26.18
CA GLU A 146 3.59 -3.90 -27.36
C GLU A 146 2.43 -4.90 -27.52
N SER A 147 2.67 -6.18 -27.27
CA SER A 147 1.64 -7.21 -27.37
C SER A 147 0.51 -7.02 -26.36
N PHE A 148 0.83 -6.62 -25.14
CA PHE A 148 -0.16 -6.32 -24.10
C PHE A 148 -0.80 -4.95 -24.27
N ALA A 149 -0.05 -3.95 -24.78
CA ALA A 149 -0.61 -2.66 -25.18
C ALA A 149 -1.67 -2.82 -26.28
N LYS A 150 -1.51 -3.78 -27.19
CA LYS A 150 -2.54 -4.10 -28.19
C LYS A 150 -3.84 -4.60 -27.53
N ILE A 151 -3.76 -5.51 -26.55
CA ILE A 151 -4.95 -5.99 -25.81
C ILE A 151 -5.68 -4.81 -25.17
N ARG A 152 -4.92 -3.91 -24.51
CA ARG A 152 -5.49 -2.70 -23.93
C ARG A 152 -6.19 -1.84 -24.99
N ASN A 153 -5.51 -1.54 -26.09
CA ASN A 153 -6.04 -0.66 -27.14
C ASN A 153 -7.29 -1.26 -27.79
N ASP A 154 -7.29 -2.56 -28.07
CA ASP A 154 -8.44 -3.27 -28.62
C ASP A 154 -9.65 -3.19 -27.67
N SER A 155 -9.44 -3.35 -26.37
CA SER A 155 -10.51 -3.19 -25.39
C SER A 155 -10.97 -1.74 -25.24
N LEU A 156 -10.07 -0.77 -25.13
CA LEU A 156 -10.45 0.62 -24.84
C LEU A 156 -10.99 1.37 -26.05
N HIS A 157 -10.50 1.07 -27.26
CA HIS A 157 -10.83 1.84 -28.48
C HIS A 157 -11.64 1.04 -29.50
N ASN A 158 -11.43 -0.27 -29.59
CA ASN A 158 -12.13 -1.13 -30.57
C ASN A 158 -13.34 -1.86 -29.97
N GLY A 159 -13.65 -1.63 -28.69
CA GLY A 159 -14.82 -2.21 -28.03
C GLY A 159 -14.68 -3.69 -27.70
N GLU A 160 -13.48 -4.29 -27.77
CA GLU A 160 -13.30 -5.70 -27.46
C GLU A 160 -13.55 -5.97 -25.97
N ARG A 161 -14.42 -6.95 -25.66
CA ARG A 161 -14.76 -7.37 -24.29
C ARG A 161 -14.49 -8.86 -24.11
N ASN A 162 -13.22 -9.22 -24.04
CA ASN A 162 -12.78 -10.61 -23.89
C ASN A 162 -12.22 -10.85 -22.49
N TYR A 163 -12.92 -11.67 -21.70
CA TYR A 163 -12.55 -11.99 -20.31
C TYR A 163 -11.16 -12.64 -20.21
N ILE A 164 -10.84 -13.59 -21.10
CA ILE A 164 -9.57 -14.33 -21.09
C ILE A 164 -8.40 -13.40 -21.44
N LYS A 165 -8.54 -12.57 -22.47
CA LYS A 165 -7.50 -11.57 -22.83
C LYS A 165 -7.31 -10.56 -21.70
N THR A 166 -8.38 -10.17 -21.03
CA THR A 166 -8.32 -9.23 -19.90
C THR A 166 -7.60 -9.83 -18.71
N LYS A 167 -7.88 -11.11 -18.37
CA LYS A 167 -7.13 -11.84 -17.36
C LYS A 167 -5.64 -11.87 -17.68
N LYS A 168 -5.29 -12.24 -18.93
CA LYS A 168 -3.89 -12.24 -19.40
C LYS A 168 -3.22 -10.87 -19.28
N TYR A 169 -3.93 -9.80 -19.62
CA TYR A 169 -3.40 -8.44 -19.47
C TYR A 169 -3.16 -8.08 -18.00
N GLY A 170 -4.09 -8.41 -17.10
CA GLY A 170 -3.92 -8.19 -15.67
C GLY A 170 -2.80 -9.06 -15.06
N GLU A 171 -2.65 -10.31 -15.50
CA GLU A 171 -1.53 -11.19 -15.14
C GLU A 171 -0.18 -10.58 -15.51
N TYR A 172 -0.08 -10.01 -16.72
CA TYR A 172 1.10 -9.27 -17.15
C TYR A 172 1.38 -8.05 -16.26
N VAL A 173 0.34 -7.24 -15.99
CA VAL A 173 0.48 -6.04 -15.14
C VAL A 173 1.00 -6.41 -13.75
N ILE A 174 0.42 -7.41 -13.09
CA ILE A 174 0.89 -7.81 -11.75
C ILE A 174 2.29 -8.44 -11.79
N SER A 175 2.66 -9.16 -12.87
CA SER A 175 4.01 -9.68 -13.02
C SER A 175 5.01 -8.54 -13.07
N VAL A 176 4.80 -7.56 -13.96
CA VAL A 176 5.68 -6.39 -14.10
C VAL A 176 5.81 -5.63 -12.78
N ILE A 177 4.70 -5.42 -12.06
CA ILE A 177 4.71 -4.77 -10.75
C ILE A 177 5.58 -5.56 -9.76
N HIS A 178 5.37 -6.88 -9.62
CA HIS A 178 6.12 -7.72 -8.69
C HIS A 178 7.61 -7.81 -9.04
N ASP A 179 7.94 -7.98 -10.32
CA ASP A 179 9.31 -8.10 -10.81
C ASP A 179 10.09 -6.81 -10.52
N ILE A 180 9.49 -5.65 -10.77
CA ILE A 180 10.09 -4.35 -10.46
C ILE A 180 10.22 -4.14 -8.94
N ILE A 181 9.19 -4.48 -8.14
CA ILE A 181 9.28 -4.37 -6.68
C ILE A 181 10.44 -5.21 -6.15
N GLU A 182 10.61 -6.44 -6.65
CA GLU A 182 11.70 -7.32 -6.27
C GLU A 182 13.06 -6.71 -6.63
N VAL A 183 13.21 -6.12 -7.81
CA VAL A 183 14.43 -5.38 -8.19
C VAL A 183 14.68 -4.20 -7.25
N LEU A 184 13.66 -3.40 -6.93
CA LEU A 184 13.78 -2.26 -6.01
C LEU A 184 14.22 -2.72 -4.62
N LEU A 185 13.58 -3.73 -4.05
CA LEU A 185 13.89 -4.22 -2.70
C LEU A 185 15.31 -4.79 -2.59
N ASN A 186 15.84 -5.33 -3.69
CA ASN A 186 17.21 -5.83 -3.75
C ASN A 186 18.26 -4.73 -3.92
N ASN A 187 17.94 -3.65 -4.64
CA ASN A 187 18.94 -2.69 -5.13
C ASN A 187 18.80 -1.26 -4.56
N VAL A 188 17.66 -0.94 -3.94
CA VAL A 188 17.37 0.40 -3.42
C VAL A 188 17.27 0.35 -1.89
N PRO A 189 17.96 1.25 -1.16
CA PRO A 189 17.84 1.36 0.29
C PRO A 189 16.38 1.58 0.75
N ALA A 190 15.99 0.92 1.84
CA ALA A 190 14.61 0.93 2.32
C ALA A 190 14.14 2.32 2.80
N ASP A 191 15.06 3.15 3.27
CA ASP A 191 14.82 4.53 3.68
C ASP A 191 14.46 5.43 2.50
N VAL A 192 15.07 5.24 1.33
CA VAL A 192 14.72 5.96 0.09
C VAL A 192 13.28 5.63 -0.33
N ILE A 193 12.92 4.35 -0.32
CA ILE A 193 11.54 3.91 -0.63
C ILE A 193 10.56 4.54 0.37
N GLN A 194 10.93 4.59 1.65
CA GLN A 194 10.10 5.18 2.70
C GLN A 194 9.99 6.70 2.58
N GLN A 195 11.04 7.40 2.16
CA GLN A 195 11.02 8.84 1.95
C GLN A 195 10.01 9.23 0.86
N VAL A 196 9.98 8.49 -0.25
CA VAL A 196 9.03 8.70 -1.35
C VAL A 196 7.61 8.36 -0.91
N ARG A 197 7.43 7.37 -0.03
CA ARG A 197 6.12 7.09 0.61
C ARG A 197 5.64 8.24 1.50
N MET A 198 6.57 8.91 2.18
CA MET A 198 6.28 9.94 3.17
C MET A 198 6.25 11.36 2.60
N SER A 199 6.40 11.55 1.28
CA SER A 199 6.32 12.88 0.66
C SER A 199 5.02 13.56 1.06
N VAL A 200 5.18 14.73 1.68
CA VAL A 200 4.37 15.24 2.79
C VAL A 200 3.07 15.87 2.29
N THR A 201 1.91 15.30 2.65
CA THR A 201 0.67 16.09 2.70
C THR A 201 0.67 16.90 3.99
N PRO A 202 0.44 18.23 3.94
CA PRO A 202 0.46 19.06 5.14
C PRO A 202 -0.60 18.59 6.14
N LEU A 203 -0.16 18.20 7.34
CA LEU A 203 -1.05 17.79 8.42
C LEU A 203 -1.55 19.03 9.16
N VAL A 204 -2.83 19.05 9.56
CA VAL A 204 -3.37 20.13 10.38
C VAL A 204 -2.88 19.97 11.81
N GLN A 205 -2.21 20.99 12.34
CA GLN A 205 -1.72 20.97 13.71
C GLN A 205 -2.87 20.90 14.71
N GLY A 206 -2.69 20.12 15.78
CA GLY A 206 -3.66 20.01 16.87
C GLY A 206 -4.80 19.02 16.66
N ILE A 207 -4.87 18.32 15.51
CA ILE A 207 -5.81 17.22 15.28
C ILE A 207 -5.04 15.90 15.26
N PRO A 208 -5.43 14.89 16.07
CA PRO A 208 -4.78 13.59 16.02
C PRO A 208 -4.95 12.90 14.66
N VAL A 209 -3.81 12.42 14.14
CA VAL A 209 -3.72 11.82 12.81
C VAL A 209 -3.84 10.32 12.91
N THR A 210 -4.83 9.77 12.22
CA THR A 210 -4.95 8.33 11.95
C THR A 210 -4.39 8.05 10.58
N THR A 211 -3.38 7.19 10.49
CA THR A 211 -2.85 6.75 9.20
C THR A 211 -3.57 5.49 8.76
N LEU A 212 -4.14 5.50 7.55
CA LEU A 212 -4.71 4.32 6.92
C LEU A 212 -3.75 3.81 5.83
N TYR A 213 -3.44 2.53 5.92
CA TYR A 213 -2.65 1.79 4.94
C TYR A 213 -3.37 0.48 4.63
N SER A 214 -3.78 0.30 3.39
CA SER A 214 -4.50 -0.87 2.92
C SER A 214 -3.79 -1.48 1.70
N SER A 215 -2.46 -1.55 1.71
CA SER A 215 -1.73 -2.00 0.52
C SER A 215 -2.25 -3.33 -0.03
N LEU A 216 -2.69 -3.32 -1.27
CA LEU A 216 -3.10 -4.50 -2.00
C LEU A 216 -1.86 -5.30 -2.41
N VAL A 217 -0.84 -4.62 -2.93
CA VAL A 217 0.48 -5.21 -3.22
C VAL A 217 1.38 -5.09 -2.00
N SER A 218 1.80 -6.22 -1.44
CA SER A 218 2.77 -6.24 -0.34
C SER A 218 4.19 -5.95 -0.86
N TRP A 219 4.95 -5.17 -0.09
CA TRP A 219 6.37 -4.88 -0.31
C TRP A 219 7.25 -5.62 0.71
N GLU A 220 6.74 -6.69 1.30
CA GLU A 220 7.45 -7.42 2.34
C GLU A 220 8.75 -8.06 1.82
N PHE A 221 9.85 -7.76 2.51
CA PHE A 221 11.19 -8.25 2.19
C PHE A 221 11.87 -8.80 3.45
N SER A 222 11.69 -10.09 3.68
CA SER A 222 12.07 -10.75 4.94
C SER A 222 12.60 -12.17 4.72
N SER A 223 13.53 -12.61 5.55
CA SER A 223 14.04 -13.99 5.57
C SER A 223 13.04 -14.93 6.27
N ASP A 224 13.19 -16.25 6.06
CA ASP A 224 12.33 -17.24 6.72
C ASP A 224 12.56 -17.22 8.25
N GLU A 225 13.79 -16.91 8.70
CA GLU A 225 14.09 -16.71 10.12
C GLU A 225 13.31 -15.54 10.71
N VAL A 226 13.24 -14.40 10.01
CA VAL A 226 12.47 -13.24 10.48
C VAL A 226 10.98 -13.57 10.56
N LYS A 227 10.43 -14.32 9.60
CA LYS A 227 9.01 -14.76 9.67
C LYS A 227 8.73 -15.61 10.88
N GLU A 228 9.64 -16.51 11.24
CA GLU A 228 9.47 -17.34 12.43
C GLU A 228 9.54 -16.51 13.71
N ILE A 229 10.41 -15.49 13.76
CA ILE A 229 10.45 -14.53 14.86
C ILE A 229 9.12 -13.77 14.98
N GLU A 230 8.61 -13.22 13.87
CA GLU A 230 7.33 -12.50 13.84
C GLU A 230 6.16 -13.38 14.27
N LYS A 231 6.14 -14.65 13.83
CA LYS A 231 5.13 -15.63 14.20
C LYS A 231 5.14 -15.89 15.71
N LYS A 232 6.32 -16.13 16.30
CA LYS A 232 6.47 -16.32 17.75
C LYS A 232 6.06 -15.09 18.54
N LEU A 233 6.44 -13.89 18.08
CA LEU A 233 6.00 -12.62 18.68
C LEU A 233 4.49 -12.45 18.60
N GLY A 234 3.88 -12.78 17.46
CA GLY A 234 2.43 -12.73 17.29
C GLY A 234 1.69 -13.70 18.21
N GLN A 235 2.22 -14.92 18.38
CA GLN A 235 1.69 -15.89 19.35
C GLN A 235 1.82 -15.37 20.79
N PHE A 236 3.01 -14.89 21.17
CA PHE A 236 3.26 -14.34 22.50
C PHE A 236 2.37 -13.13 22.80
N SER A 237 2.19 -12.21 21.84
CA SER A 237 1.35 -11.03 22.03
C SER A 237 -0.12 -11.40 22.28
N ARG A 238 -0.61 -12.52 21.75
CA ARG A 238 -1.99 -12.99 21.97
C ARG A 238 -2.16 -13.60 23.35
N THR A 239 -1.15 -14.31 23.87
CA THR A 239 -1.21 -14.97 25.18
C THR A 239 -0.81 -14.05 26.34
N ASN A 240 0.10 -13.10 26.09
CA ASN A 240 0.78 -12.28 27.10
C ASN A 240 0.69 -10.78 26.78
N GLY A 241 -0.47 -10.30 26.34
CA GLY A 241 -0.64 -8.95 25.78
C GLY A 241 -0.15 -7.80 26.66
N GLN A 242 -0.35 -7.85 27.99
CA GLN A 242 0.12 -6.79 28.89
C GLN A 242 1.64 -6.72 29.00
N GLU A 243 2.30 -7.88 29.08
CA GLU A 243 3.76 -7.97 29.15
C GLU A 243 4.38 -7.50 27.83
N TYR A 244 3.82 -7.96 26.71
CA TYR A 244 4.20 -7.52 25.38
C TYR A 244 4.10 -6.00 25.24
N ALA A 245 2.98 -5.38 25.64
CA ALA A 245 2.77 -3.93 25.54
C ALA A 245 3.79 -3.11 26.36
N LYS A 246 4.10 -3.58 27.59
CA LYS A 246 5.13 -2.95 28.44
C LYS A 246 6.51 -3.05 27.79
N MET A 247 6.86 -4.22 27.28
CA MET A 247 8.15 -4.44 26.61
C MET A 247 8.25 -3.68 25.29
N ALA A 248 7.18 -3.60 24.49
CA ALA A 248 7.14 -2.82 23.26
C ALA A 248 7.39 -1.33 23.54
N SER A 249 6.76 -0.78 24.58
CA SER A 249 7.00 0.61 25.00
C SER A 249 8.47 0.84 25.39
N ARG A 250 9.10 -0.15 26.03
CA ARG A 250 10.53 -0.10 26.38
C ARG A 250 11.42 -0.23 25.15
N ALA A 251 11.08 -1.11 24.21
CA ALA A 251 11.80 -1.32 22.95
C ALA A 251 11.89 -0.02 22.14
N THR A 252 10.78 0.71 22.02
CA THR A 252 10.75 2.01 21.34
C THR A 252 11.68 3.03 22.01
N LYS A 253 11.64 3.14 23.34
CA LYS A 253 12.51 4.06 24.11
C LYS A 253 14.00 3.71 23.96
N GLU A 254 14.33 2.43 23.96
CA GLU A 254 15.71 1.94 23.84
C GLU A 254 16.18 1.75 22.39
N GLN A 255 15.35 2.06 21.39
CA GLN A 255 15.62 1.79 19.97
C GLN A 255 16.04 0.34 19.68
N LYS A 256 15.40 -0.61 20.37
CA LYS A 256 15.61 -2.06 20.25
C LYS A 256 14.38 -2.73 19.65
N ARG A 257 14.51 -4.02 19.33
CA ARG A 257 13.42 -4.86 18.85
C ARG A 257 13.07 -5.95 19.86
N LEU A 258 11.82 -6.39 19.83
CA LEU A 258 11.34 -7.52 20.63
C LEU A 258 11.77 -8.83 19.98
N PHE A 259 12.08 -9.83 20.77
CA PHE A 259 12.37 -11.19 20.30
C PHE A 259 11.96 -12.19 21.37
N VAL A 260 11.38 -13.32 20.95
CA VAL A 260 11.05 -14.43 21.84
C VAL A 260 12.13 -15.49 21.68
N ASP A 261 12.81 -15.82 22.79
CA ASP A 261 13.89 -16.79 22.79
C ASP A 261 13.41 -18.24 22.67
N SER A 262 14.35 -19.19 22.65
CA SER A 262 14.05 -20.63 22.58
C SER A 262 13.26 -21.16 23.79
N ASN A 263 13.29 -20.44 24.92
CA ASN A 263 12.57 -20.78 26.13
C ASN A 263 11.19 -20.10 26.22
N GLY A 264 10.78 -19.38 25.17
CA GLY A 264 9.51 -18.66 25.13
C GLY A 264 9.51 -17.33 25.88
N LYS A 265 10.68 -16.81 26.28
CA LYS A 265 10.79 -15.55 27.04
C LYS A 265 10.96 -14.36 26.11
N LEU A 266 10.23 -13.29 26.39
CA LEU A 266 10.33 -12.03 25.66
C LEU A 266 11.57 -11.24 26.11
N GLN A 267 12.36 -10.77 25.15
CA GLN A 267 13.58 -9.99 25.39
C GLN A 267 13.77 -8.88 24.35
N LEU A 268 14.69 -7.96 24.65
CA LEU A 268 15.10 -6.88 23.76
C LEU A 268 16.41 -7.25 23.06
N VAL A 269 16.41 -7.16 21.74
CA VAL A 269 17.58 -7.39 20.89
C VAL A 269 17.93 -6.13 20.10
N SER A 270 19.17 -6.03 19.64
CA SER A 270 19.62 -4.90 18.82
C SER A 270 19.05 -4.96 17.40
N ASN A 271 19.06 -3.83 16.68
CA ASN A 271 18.73 -3.83 15.25
C ASN A 271 19.71 -4.70 14.45
N LYS A 272 21.00 -4.68 14.79
CA LYS A 272 22.03 -5.52 14.16
C LYS A 272 21.71 -7.01 14.24
N PHE A 273 21.20 -7.49 15.38
CA PHE A 273 20.74 -8.89 15.51
C PHE A 273 19.65 -9.21 14.47
N TYR A 274 18.69 -8.32 14.30
CA TYR A 274 17.63 -8.50 13.30
C TYR A 274 18.15 -8.43 11.87
N GLU A 275 19.08 -7.53 11.57
CA GLU A 275 19.73 -7.41 10.26
C GLU A 275 20.50 -8.69 9.90
N GLU A 276 21.22 -9.26 10.87
CA GLU A 276 21.92 -10.53 10.70
C GLU A 276 20.94 -11.67 10.39
N LYS A 277 19.80 -11.71 11.07
CA LYS A 277 18.72 -12.66 10.80
C LYS A 277 18.00 -12.44 9.49
N ASN A 278 18.10 -11.23 8.93
CA ASN A 278 17.44 -10.86 7.69
C ASN A 278 18.37 -10.87 6.46
N LYS A 279 19.56 -11.47 6.55
CA LYS A 279 20.53 -11.52 5.43
C LYS A 279 19.96 -12.22 4.20
N ASP A 280 19.34 -13.39 4.37
CA ASP A 280 18.75 -14.18 3.29
C ASP A 280 17.28 -13.80 3.03
N ARG A 281 17.01 -12.49 3.06
CA ARG A 281 15.68 -11.94 2.80
C ARG A 281 15.29 -12.14 1.34
N LYS A 282 14.00 -12.38 1.12
CA LYS A 282 13.39 -12.53 -0.20
C LYS A 282 12.09 -11.77 -0.28
N TYR A 283 11.67 -11.44 -1.50
CA TYR A 283 10.39 -10.79 -1.73
C TYR A 283 9.24 -11.77 -1.44
N ARG A 284 8.30 -11.36 -0.59
CA ARG A 284 7.16 -12.19 -0.16
C ARG A 284 5.80 -11.68 -0.63
N GLY A 285 5.78 -10.56 -1.36
CA GLY A 285 4.53 -9.94 -1.75
C GLY A 285 3.87 -10.54 -2.99
N ARG A 286 4.55 -11.44 -3.71
CA ARG A 286 4.04 -12.03 -4.95
C ARG A 286 2.74 -12.79 -4.71
N ARG A 287 1.72 -12.49 -5.52
CA ARG A 287 0.44 -13.20 -5.56
C ARG A 287 0.08 -13.52 -7.00
N THR A 288 -0.63 -14.62 -7.18
CA THR A 288 -1.27 -14.98 -8.44
C THR A 288 -2.48 -14.08 -8.69
N PHE A 289 -2.91 -14.01 -9.94
CA PHE A 289 -4.10 -13.26 -10.33
C PHE A 289 -5.35 -13.71 -9.55
N ASP A 290 -5.54 -15.02 -9.38
CA ASP A 290 -6.70 -15.57 -8.67
C ASP A 290 -6.64 -15.28 -7.16
N GLU A 291 -5.44 -15.20 -6.56
CA GLU A 291 -5.28 -14.76 -5.18
C GLU A 291 -5.65 -13.28 -5.00
N TYR A 292 -5.33 -12.43 -5.98
CA TYR A 292 -5.78 -11.03 -5.96
C TYR A 292 -7.31 -10.93 -6.07
N CYS A 293 -7.95 -11.67 -6.99
CA CYS A 293 -9.42 -11.72 -7.08
C CYS A 293 -10.06 -12.06 -5.73
N LYS A 294 -9.60 -13.13 -5.08
CA LYS A 294 -10.11 -13.56 -3.76
C LYS A 294 -9.86 -12.54 -2.67
N PHE A 295 -8.66 -11.95 -2.63
CA PHE A 295 -8.29 -10.98 -1.61
C PHE A 295 -9.17 -9.73 -1.66
N VAL A 296 -9.50 -9.29 -2.88
CA VAL A 296 -10.36 -8.13 -3.08
C VAL A 296 -11.82 -8.45 -2.75
N GLU A 297 -12.34 -9.63 -3.10
CA GLU A 297 -13.69 -10.09 -2.69
C GLU A 297 -13.85 -10.13 -1.16
N GLN A 298 -12.84 -10.64 -0.44
CA GLN A 298 -12.87 -10.71 1.03
C GLN A 298 -12.88 -9.35 1.72
N ARG A 299 -12.39 -8.29 1.06
CA ARG A 299 -12.47 -6.92 1.59
C ARG A 299 -13.87 -6.33 1.52
N GLU A 300 -14.78 -6.90 0.75
CA GLU A 300 -16.17 -6.44 0.68
C GLU A 300 -17.05 -7.01 1.81
N SER A 301 -16.59 -8.01 2.56
CA SER A 301 -17.32 -8.55 3.72
C SER A 301 -17.05 -7.74 4.98
N TRP A 302 -18.04 -6.96 5.43
CA TRP A 302 -17.97 -6.13 6.63
C TRP A 302 -18.58 -6.83 7.84
N PRO A 303 -18.06 -6.60 9.07
CA PRO A 303 -18.71 -7.05 10.29
C PRO A 303 -20.08 -6.38 10.46
N ASP A 304 -20.97 -6.98 11.26
CA ASP A 304 -22.31 -6.44 11.57
C ASP A 304 -22.19 -5.08 12.28
N ILE A 305 -22.14 -3.99 11.50
CA ILE A 305 -22.14 -2.60 11.98
C ILE A 305 -23.60 -2.15 12.12
N TYR A 306 -23.96 -1.67 13.31
CA TYR A 306 -25.34 -1.28 13.61
C TYR A 306 -25.78 0.06 13.00
N ARG A 307 -24.84 0.98 12.72
CA ARG A 307 -25.13 2.31 12.13
C ARG A 307 -23.96 2.83 11.28
N VAL A 308 -24.23 3.24 10.06
CA VAL A 308 -23.28 3.92 9.15
C VAL A 308 -23.75 5.35 8.93
N ILE A 309 -22.84 6.32 9.10
CA ILE A 309 -23.09 7.74 8.86
C ILE A 309 -22.29 8.17 7.63
N ASP A 310 -22.98 8.62 6.59
CA ASP A 310 -22.35 9.13 5.37
C ASP A 310 -21.83 10.55 5.60
N MET A 311 -20.54 10.74 5.32
CA MET A 311 -19.82 11.98 5.51
C MET A 311 -19.18 12.38 4.20
N ARG A 312 -19.62 13.52 3.69
CA ARG A 312 -19.01 14.15 2.53
C ARG A 312 -17.87 15.03 3.02
N CYS A 313 -16.65 14.53 2.90
CA CYS A 313 -15.44 15.29 3.22
C CYS A 313 -15.04 16.14 2.00
N PHE A 314 -15.93 17.07 1.60
CA PHE A 314 -15.63 18.06 0.58
C PHE A 314 -15.39 19.40 1.28
N ASP A 315 -14.11 19.67 1.57
CA ASP A 315 -13.62 21.02 1.85
C ASP A 315 -12.65 21.48 0.72
#